data_AF-A0A8I1XZE3-F1
#
_entry.id   AF-A0A8I1XZE3-F1
#
_cell.length_a   1.000
_cell.length_b   1.000
_cell.length_c   1.000
_cell.angle_alpha   90.00
_cell.angle_beta   90.00
_cell.angle_gamma   90.00
#
_symmetry.space_group_name_H-M   'P 1'
#
loop_
_entity.id
_entity.type
_entity.pdbx_description
1 polymer ?
#
loop_
_entity_poly.entity_id
_entity_poly.type
_entity_poly.pdbx_seq_one_letter_code
_entity_poly.pdbx_strand_id
1 'polypeptide(L)'
;MDNLALESWIDTHKIMDRTLEGFMVTFNNYMKECPEEISLFFDELNLEDIKPSIDTIEYKTIFHSDYQIVDSHYSQQVISTLDIYYKKKRIGYYRMYFYTDGECFDDSLVTEWTGWYITLKLEALIELQQEIKNELVKNKIKEDEIEKIYNLIDKQISKIQVQIHK
;
A
#
# COMPACT_ATOMS: atom_id res chain seq x y z
N MET A 1 -12.03 7.68 -25.95
CA MET A 1 -13.38 7.32 -25.49
C MET A 1 -13.92 8.50 -24.68
N ASP A 2 -15.18 8.91 -24.88
CA ASP A 2 -15.82 9.89 -24.00
C ASP A 2 -16.33 9.24 -22.70
N ASN A 3 -16.79 10.04 -21.74
CA ASN A 3 -17.18 9.54 -20.41
C ASN A 3 -18.38 8.58 -20.46
N LEU A 4 -19.37 8.83 -21.31
CA LEU A 4 -20.56 7.97 -21.41
C LEU A 4 -20.21 6.62 -22.05
N ALA A 5 -19.37 6.66 -23.09
CA ALA A 5 -18.83 5.45 -23.71
C ALA A 5 -17.97 4.64 -22.72
N LEU A 6 -17.19 5.31 -21.87
CA LEU A 6 -16.37 4.66 -20.84
C LEU A 6 -17.23 4.00 -19.76
N GLU A 7 -18.27 4.69 -19.28
CA GLU A 7 -19.20 4.13 -18.29
C GLU A 7 -19.90 2.86 -18.83
N SER A 8 -20.43 2.93 -20.05
CA SER A 8 -21.03 1.77 -20.70
C SER A 8 -20.02 0.63 -20.92
N TRP A 9 -18.78 0.96 -21.23
CA TRP A 9 -17.71 -0.01 -21.44
C TRP A 9 -17.32 -0.71 -20.12
N ILE A 10 -17.23 0.05 -19.02
CA ILE A 10 -16.97 -0.45 -17.66
C ILE A 10 -18.04 -1.47 -17.26
N ASP A 11 -19.32 -1.12 -17.48
CA ASP A 11 -20.45 -1.97 -17.12
C ASP A 11 -20.52 -3.25 -17.97
N THR A 12 -20.18 -3.13 -19.26
CA THR A 12 -20.17 -4.26 -20.21
C THR A 12 -19.11 -5.28 -19.82
N HIS A 13 -17.92 -4.82 -19.47
CA HIS A 13 -16.77 -5.69 -19.20
C HIS A 13 -16.56 -6.01 -17.71
N LYS A 14 -17.47 -5.55 -16.83
CA LYS A 14 -17.45 -5.79 -15.37
C LYS A 14 -16.12 -5.41 -14.73
N ILE A 15 -15.61 -4.23 -15.07
CA ILE A 15 -14.25 -3.83 -14.73
C ILE A 15 -14.03 -3.72 -13.23
N MET A 16 -15.01 -3.17 -12.49
CA MET A 16 -14.89 -3.05 -11.04
C MET A 16 -14.75 -4.42 -10.36
N ASP A 17 -15.62 -5.38 -10.71
CA ASP A 17 -15.60 -6.74 -10.16
C ASP A 17 -14.29 -7.45 -10.50
N ARG A 18 -13.87 -7.39 -11.77
CA ARG A 18 -12.60 -8.00 -12.22
C ARG A 18 -11.39 -7.38 -11.54
N THR A 19 -11.41 -6.07 -11.30
CA THR A 19 -10.33 -5.38 -10.57
C THR A 19 -10.22 -5.85 -9.13
N LEU A 20 -11.36 -6.01 -8.45
CA LEU A 20 -11.39 -6.56 -7.10
C LEU A 20 -10.91 -8.01 -7.05
N GLU A 21 -11.37 -8.84 -7.98
CA GLU A 21 -10.96 -10.25 -8.07
C GLU A 21 -9.46 -10.39 -8.37
N GLY A 22 -8.96 -9.64 -9.35
CA GLY A 22 -7.54 -9.58 -9.70
C GLY A 22 -6.69 -9.16 -8.51
N PHE A 23 -7.10 -8.10 -7.81
CA PHE A 23 -6.44 -7.66 -6.59
C PHE A 23 -6.37 -8.79 -5.55
N MET A 24 -7.48 -9.46 -5.27
CA MET A 24 -7.50 -10.53 -4.26
C MET A 24 -6.57 -11.69 -4.63
N VAL A 25 -6.49 -12.07 -5.91
CA VAL A 25 -5.57 -13.11 -6.36
C VAL A 25 -4.12 -12.66 -6.20
N THR A 26 -3.78 -11.49 -6.75
CA THR A 26 -2.40 -10.97 -6.75
C THR A 26 -1.91 -10.70 -5.33
N PHE A 27 -2.77 -10.15 -4.47
CA PHE A 27 -2.46 -9.93 -3.05
C PHE A 27 -2.22 -11.23 -2.28
N ASN A 28 -3.06 -12.25 -2.50
CA ASN A 28 -2.87 -13.57 -1.89
C ASN A 28 -1.59 -14.26 -2.36
N ASN A 29 -1.20 -14.07 -3.63
CA ASN A 29 0.06 -14.59 -4.15
C ASN A 29 1.25 -13.87 -3.52
N TYR A 30 1.22 -12.54 -3.48
CA TYR A 30 2.24 -11.74 -2.81
C TYR A 30 2.45 -12.16 -1.34
N MET A 31 1.37 -12.38 -0.59
CA MET A 31 1.47 -12.86 0.80
C MET A 31 2.16 -14.22 0.95
N LYS A 32 2.03 -15.10 -0.05
CA LYS A 32 2.67 -16.43 -0.06
C LYS A 32 4.12 -16.37 -0.52
N GLU A 33 4.43 -15.49 -1.46
CA GLU A 33 5.76 -15.36 -2.07
C GLU A 33 6.71 -14.52 -1.21
N CYS A 34 6.19 -13.56 -0.45
CA CYS A 34 6.97 -12.65 0.38
C CYS A 34 6.62 -12.76 1.88
N PRO A 35 6.60 -13.97 2.49
CA PRO A 35 6.16 -14.15 3.88
C PRO A 35 7.05 -13.39 4.87
N GLU A 36 8.32 -13.18 4.54
CA GLU A 36 9.27 -12.37 5.31
C GLU A 36 8.76 -10.93 5.47
N GLU A 37 8.29 -10.32 4.38
CA GLU A 37 7.77 -8.96 4.39
C GLU A 37 6.48 -8.92 5.20
N ILE A 38 5.55 -9.86 4.98
CA ILE A 38 4.30 -9.93 5.76
C ILE A 38 4.59 -10.14 7.25
N SER A 39 5.62 -10.92 7.61
CA SER A 39 6.00 -11.20 9.01
C SER A 39 6.38 -9.96 9.80
N LEU A 40 6.85 -8.91 9.12
CA LEU A 40 7.04 -7.62 9.77
C LEU A 40 5.71 -7.08 10.31
N PHE A 41 4.59 -7.33 9.65
CA PHE A 41 3.29 -6.78 9.99
C PHE A 41 2.40 -7.75 10.80
N PHE A 42 2.71 -9.06 10.82
CA PHE A 42 1.80 -10.13 11.28
C PHE A 42 1.35 -10.05 12.75
N ASP A 43 2.10 -9.38 13.64
CA ASP A 43 1.64 -9.16 15.02
C ASP A 43 0.39 -8.26 15.08
N GLU A 44 0.14 -7.48 14.02
CA GLU A 44 -1.00 -6.56 13.94
C GLU A 44 -1.94 -6.80 12.75
N LEU A 45 -1.49 -7.48 11.69
CA LEU A 45 -2.21 -7.54 10.41
C LEU A 45 -3.38 -8.53 10.44
N ASN A 46 -4.60 -8.03 10.60
CA ASN A 46 -5.83 -8.75 10.25
C ASN A 46 -6.20 -8.46 8.79
N LEU A 47 -6.41 -9.51 7.98
CA LEU A 47 -6.80 -9.33 6.57
C LEU A 47 -8.13 -8.58 6.42
N GLU A 48 -9.00 -8.68 7.42
CA GLU A 48 -10.26 -7.92 7.47
C GLU A 48 -10.04 -6.41 7.54
N ASP A 49 -8.88 -5.95 8.01
CA ASP A 49 -8.52 -4.53 8.07
C ASP A 49 -7.96 -3.99 6.75
N ILE A 50 -7.67 -4.87 5.79
CA ILE A 50 -7.33 -4.48 4.41
C ILE A 50 -8.62 -4.14 3.67
N LYS A 51 -8.76 -2.87 3.29
CA LYS A 51 -9.93 -2.36 2.58
C LYS A 51 -9.52 -1.90 1.17
N PRO A 52 -9.83 -2.68 0.13
CA PRO A 52 -9.68 -2.22 -1.25
C PRO A 52 -10.76 -1.19 -1.60
N SER A 53 -10.41 -0.17 -2.38
CA SER A 53 -11.35 0.81 -2.92
C SER A 53 -10.95 1.16 -4.35
N ILE A 54 -11.89 1.05 -5.30
CA ILE A 54 -11.66 1.58 -6.65
C ILE A 54 -11.53 3.10 -6.53
N ASP A 55 -10.41 3.62 -7.02
CA ASP A 55 -10.10 5.05 -7.02
C ASP A 55 -10.47 5.66 -8.37
N THR A 56 -9.90 5.12 -9.45
CA THR A 56 -10.07 5.67 -10.80
C THR A 56 -10.20 4.56 -11.84
N ILE A 57 -11.00 4.81 -12.86
CA ILE A 57 -10.99 4.05 -14.11
C ILE A 57 -10.85 5.04 -15.25
N GLU A 58 -9.78 4.91 -16.04
CA GLU A 58 -9.40 5.89 -17.05
C GLU A 58 -9.08 5.24 -18.39
N TYR A 59 -9.54 5.87 -19.46
CA TYR A 59 -9.14 5.53 -20.83
C TYR A 59 -7.91 6.37 -21.22
N LYS A 60 -6.84 5.72 -21.69
CA LYS A 60 -5.59 6.36 -22.09
C LYS A 60 -5.16 5.92 -23.48
N THR A 61 -4.67 6.88 -24.26
CA THR A 61 -3.90 6.62 -25.48
C THR A 61 -2.41 6.67 -25.12
N ILE A 62 -1.70 5.56 -25.29
CA ILE A 62 -0.25 5.47 -25.10
C ILE A 62 0.44 5.71 -26.43
N PHE A 63 1.45 6.58 -26.42
CA PHE A 63 2.35 6.77 -27.55
C PHE A 63 3.64 5.99 -27.30
N HIS A 64 3.91 4.98 -28.13
CA HIS A 64 5.22 4.34 -28.15
C HIS A 64 6.11 5.09 -29.15
N SER A 65 7.32 5.49 -28.74
CA SER A 65 8.27 6.20 -29.62
C SER A 65 8.54 5.46 -30.93
N ASP A 66 8.50 4.13 -30.84
CA ASP A 66 8.89 3.22 -31.92
C ASP A 66 7.69 2.80 -32.80
N TYR A 67 6.46 3.03 -32.34
CA TYR A 67 5.22 2.70 -33.04
C TYR A 67 4.34 3.95 -33.08
N GLN A 68 4.58 4.82 -34.06
CA GLN A 68 3.80 6.05 -34.29
C GLN A 68 2.43 5.77 -34.92
N ILE A 69 1.76 4.69 -34.52
CA ILE A 69 0.41 4.38 -34.97
C ILE A 69 -0.53 4.71 -33.82
N VAL A 70 -1.05 5.94 -33.88
CA VAL A 70 -1.96 6.53 -32.87
C VAL A 70 -3.25 5.70 -32.69
N ASP A 71 -3.59 4.89 -33.68
CA ASP A 71 -4.86 4.19 -33.80
C ASP A 71 -4.70 2.66 -33.91
N SER A 72 -3.78 2.08 -33.13
CA SER A 72 -3.64 0.63 -33.03
C SER A 72 -4.27 0.13 -31.73
N HIS A 73 -4.70 -1.13 -31.73
CA HIS A 73 -5.22 -1.81 -30.52
C HIS A 73 -4.24 -1.74 -29.33
N TYR A 74 -2.94 -1.59 -29.59
CA TYR A 74 -1.88 -1.48 -28.60
C TYR A 74 -1.60 -0.06 -28.10
N SER A 75 -2.15 0.97 -28.76
CA SER A 75 -1.98 2.37 -28.36
C SER A 75 -3.14 2.88 -27.50
N GLN A 76 -4.14 2.06 -27.20
CA GLN A 76 -5.33 2.43 -26.44
C GLN A 76 -5.56 1.42 -25.33
N GLN A 77 -5.74 1.91 -24.10
CA GLN A 77 -5.98 1.06 -22.95
C GLN A 77 -6.97 1.69 -21.98
N VAL A 78 -7.60 0.86 -21.17
CA VAL A 78 -8.31 1.28 -19.96
C VAL A 78 -7.53 0.80 -18.76
N ILE A 79 -7.29 1.70 -17.80
CA ILE A 79 -6.62 1.39 -16.54
C ILE A 79 -7.65 1.50 -15.43
N SER A 80 -7.77 0.44 -14.63
CA SER A 80 -8.53 0.46 -13.37
C SER A 80 -7.56 0.48 -12.21
N THR A 81 -7.60 1.55 -11.41
CA THR A 81 -6.77 1.72 -10.22
C THR A 81 -7.61 1.49 -8.96
N LEU A 82 -7.11 0.60 -8.12
CA LEU A 82 -7.65 0.26 -6.82
C LEU A 82 -6.64 0.68 -5.76
N ASP A 83 -7.05 1.53 -4.83
CA ASP A 83 -6.26 1.87 -3.66
C ASP A 83 -6.45 0.85 -2.54
N ILE A 84 -5.37 0.58 -1.82
CA ILE A 84 -5.34 -0.39 -0.72
C ILE A 84 -5.22 0.38 0.59
N TYR A 85 -6.16 0.18 1.49
CA TYR A 85 -6.16 0.83 2.80
C TYR A 85 -5.97 -0.18 3.93
N TYR A 86 -5.24 0.23 4.96
CA TYR A 86 -5.14 -0.47 6.24
C TYR A 86 -5.26 0.54 7.37
N LYS A 87 -6.14 0.28 8.36
CA LYS A 87 -6.42 1.22 9.47
C LYS A 87 -6.62 2.69 9.00
N LYS A 88 -7.36 2.88 7.90
CA LYS A 88 -7.64 4.19 7.25
C LYS A 88 -6.42 4.91 6.63
N LYS A 89 -5.29 4.23 6.49
CA LYS A 89 -4.10 4.73 5.79
C LYS A 89 -3.96 4.01 4.46
N ARG A 90 -3.69 4.75 3.39
CA ARG A 90 -3.34 4.18 2.09
C ARG A 90 -1.96 3.54 2.20
N ILE A 91 -1.87 2.27 1.82
CA ILE A 91 -0.66 1.44 1.98
C ILE A 91 -0.18 0.87 0.64
N GLY A 92 -0.75 1.34 -0.46
CA GLY A 92 -0.40 0.91 -1.80
C GLY A 92 -1.59 1.02 -2.75
N TYR A 93 -1.39 0.51 -3.95
CA TYR A 93 -2.41 0.43 -4.97
C TYR A 93 -2.19 -0.78 -5.86
N TYR A 94 -3.27 -1.18 -6.52
CA TYR A 94 -3.31 -2.21 -7.54
C TYR A 94 -3.86 -1.61 -8.84
N ARG A 95 -3.28 -1.98 -9.97
CA ARG A 95 -3.76 -1.56 -11.30
C ARG A 95 -3.97 -2.77 -12.18
N MET A 96 -5.08 -2.76 -12.91
CA MET A 96 -5.29 -3.66 -14.05
C MET A 96 -5.34 -2.85 -15.34
N TYR A 97 -4.73 -3.42 -16.37
CA TYR A 97 -4.63 -2.83 -17.69
C TYR A 97 -5.41 -3.67 -18.69
N PHE A 98 -6.32 -3.01 -19.39
CA PHE A 98 -7.24 -3.65 -20.32
C PHE A 98 -7.08 -3.06 -21.71
N TYR A 99 -7.16 -3.92 -22.72
CA TYR A 99 -7.41 -3.50 -24.10
C TYR A 99 -8.84 -2.99 -24.25
N THR A 100 -9.14 -2.33 -25.37
CA THR A 100 -10.47 -1.74 -25.63
C THR A 100 -11.57 -2.77 -25.91
N ASP A 101 -11.24 -4.05 -26.08
CA ASP A 101 -12.18 -5.17 -26.14
C ASP A 101 -12.47 -5.81 -24.77
N GLY A 102 -11.84 -5.29 -23.71
CA GLY A 102 -12.01 -5.76 -22.34
C GLY A 102 -11.07 -6.90 -21.94
N GLU A 103 -10.20 -7.38 -22.81
CA GLU A 103 -9.16 -8.32 -22.40
C GLU A 103 -8.16 -7.65 -21.46
N CYS A 104 -7.85 -8.33 -20.35
CA CYS A 104 -6.80 -7.89 -19.43
C CYS A 104 -5.47 -8.40 -19.97
N PHE A 105 -4.48 -7.52 -20.10
CA PHE A 105 -3.17 -7.91 -20.62
C PHE A 105 -2.05 -7.78 -19.59
N ASP A 106 -2.27 -7.01 -18.53
CA ASP A 106 -1.30 -6.87 -17.45
C ASP A 106 -1.98 -6.41 -16.15
N ASP A 107 -1.32 -6.65 -15.04
CA ASP A 107 -1.67 -6.12 -13.73
C ASP A 107 -0.44 -5.79 -12.90
N SER A 108 -0.59 -4.91 -11.92
CA SER A 108 0.51 -4.51 -11.05
C SER A 108 0.03 -4.22 -9.65
N LEU A 109 0.68 -4.85 -8.66
CA LEU A 109 0.52 -4.56 -7.25
C LEU A 109 1.72 -3.74 -6.79
N VAL A 110 1.47 -2.53 -6.29
CA VAL A 110 2.50 -1.65 -5.73
C VAL A 110 2.20 -1.41 -4.26
N THR A 111 3.18 -1.76 -3.43
CA THR A 111 3.02 -1.79 -1.99
C THR A 111 3.85 -0.68 -1.35
N GLU A 112 3.21 0.15 -0.54
CA GLU A 112 3.83 1.29 0.16
C GLU A 112 3.91 1.07 1.69
N TRP A 113 3.49 -0.12 2.16
CA TRP A 113 3.39 -0.42 3.59
C TRP A 113 4.71 -0.44 4.35
N THR A 114 5.86 -0.64 3.69
CA THR A 114 7.17 -0.63 4.35
C THR A 114 7.45 0.74 4.97
N GLY A 115 7.21 1.83 4.25
CA GLY A 115 7.34 3.19 4.79
C GLY A 115 6.34 3.48 5.91
N TRP A 116 5.10 3.02 5.76
CA TRP A 116 4.07 3.19 6.77
C TRP A 116 4.35 2.42 8.07
N TYR A 117 4.83 1.18 7.98
CA TYR A 117 5.17 0.38 9.16
C TYR A 117 6.37 0.90 9.92
N ILE A 118 7.38 1.42 9.22
CA ILE A 118 8.50 2.10 9.87
C ILE A 118 7.98 3.31 10.67
N THR A 119 6.93 4.00 10.16
CA THR A 119 6.26 5.10 10.87
C THR A 119 5.48 4.59 12.09
N LEU A 120 4.70 3.52 11.98
CA LEU A 120 4.00 2.94 13.14
C LEU A 120 4.97 2.49 14.25
N LYS A 121 6.04 1.80 13.88
CA LYS A 121 7.06 1.38 14.86
C LYS A 121 7.69 2.57 15.57
N LEU A 122 7.91 3.66 14.85
CA LEU A 122 8.41 4.90 15.43
C LEU A 122 7.40 5.50 16.41
N GLU A 123 6.13 5.57 16.03
CA GLU A 123 5.04 6.08 16.89
C GLU A 123 4.93 5.25 18.18
N ALA A 124 4.90 3.92 18.10
CA ALA A 124 4.81 3.03 19.27
C ALA A 124 6.02 3.18 20.21
N LEU A 125 7.23 3.36 19.67
CA LEU A 125 8.42 3.60 20.49
C LEU A 125 8.38 4.96 21.19
N ILE A 126 7.85 5.99 20.53
CA ILE A 126 7.66 7.32 21.11
C ILE A 126 6.61 7.26 22.23
N GLU A 127 5.49 6.56 22.03
CA GLU A 127 4.46 6.36 23.05
C GLU A 127 5.02 5.63 24.27
N LEU A 128 5.74 4.52 24.06
CA LEU A 128 6.39 3.78 25.15
C LEU A 128 7.37 4.66 25.92
N GLN A 129 8.14 5.51 25.22
CA GLN A 129 9.05 6.46 25.84
C GLN A 129 8.32 7.47 26.74
N GLN A 130 7.13 7.92 26.33
CA GLN A 130 6.28 8.83 27.10
C GLN A 130 5.65 8.13 28.31
N GLU A 131 5.18 6.89 28.15
CA GLU A 131 4.60 6.10 29.25
C GLU A 131 5.62 5.84 30.36
N ILE A 132 6.85 5.45 29.99
CA ILE A 132 7.95 5.28 30.95
C ILE A 132 8.21 6.60 31.69
N LYS A 133 8.16 7.74 30.98
CA LYS A 133 8.37 9.07 31.59
C LYS A 133 7.30 9.40 32.61
N ASN A 134 6.05 9.09 32.29
CA ASN A 134 4.91 9.35 33.16
C ASN A 134 4.94 8.48 34.42
N GLU A 135 5.24 7.19 34.29
CA GLU A 135 5.36 6.27 35.43
C GLU A 135 6.58 6.56 36.31
N LEU A 136 7.69 7.05 35.73
CA LEU A 136 8.85 7.58 36.46
C LEU A 136 8.47 8.73 37.40
N VAL A 137 7.78 9.75 36.85
CA VAL A 137 7.35 10.94 37.60
C VAL A 137 6.37 10.54 38.72
N LYS A 138 5.48 9.59 38.43
CA LYS A 138 4.45 9.11 39.36
C LYS A 138 5.03 8.27 40.51
N ASN A 139 6.01 7.39 40.23
CA ASN A 139 6.51 6.40 41.20
C ASN A 139 7.84 6.80 41.88
N LYS A 140 8.43 7.95 41.57
CA LYS A 140 9.70 8.45 42.14
C LYS A 140 10.84 7.41 42.07
N ILE A 141 10.89 6.65 40.97
CA ILE A 141 11.94 5.64 40.75
C ILE A 141 13.27 6.37 40.49
N LYS A 142 14.39 5.83 41.00
CA LYS A 142 15.73 6.40 40.82
C LYS A 142 16.14 6.39 39.33
N GLU A 143 16.69 7.50 38.84
CA GLU A 143 17.04 7.73 37.43
C GLU A 143 18.01 6.67 36.85
N ASP A 144 18.88 6.13 37.70
CA ASP A 144 20.10 5.40 37.32
C ASP A 144 19.83 4.06 36.59
N GLU A 145 18.73 3.37 36.89
CA GLU A 145 18.38 2.09 36.23
C GLU A 145 17.56 2.29 34.95
N ILE A 146 16.90 3.44 34.81
CA ILE A 146 15.97 3.73 33.72
C ILE A 146 16.67 4.49 32.58
N GLU A 147 17.76 5.20 32.87
CA GLU A 147 18.62 5.82 31.85
C GLU A 147 19.17 4.79 30.83
N LYS A 148 19.41 3.54 31.25
CA LYS A 148 19.77 2.46 30.32
C LYS A 148 18.63 2.08 29.37
N ILE A 149 17.38 2.09 29.83
CA ILE A 149 16.21 1.78 29.02
C ILE A 149 15.95 2.92 28.01
N TYR A 150 16.05 4.18 28.44
CA TYR A 150 15.96 5.34 27.55
C TYR A 150 17.01 5.30 26.44
N ASN A 151 18.27 5.08 26.80
CA ASN A 151 19.35 4.98 25.81
C ASN A 151 19.13 3.84 24.80
N LEU A 152 18.50 2.74 25.21
CA LEU A 152 18.12 1.65 24.30
C LEU A 152 16.98 2.06 23.37
N ILE A 153 15.95 2.73 23.88
CA ILE A 153 14.81 3.22 23.07
C ILE A 153 15.28 4.29 22.07
N ASP A 154 16.06 5.28 22.52
CA ASP A 154 16.59 6.37 21.68
C ASP A 154 17.50 5.83 20.56
N LYS A 155 18.31 4.81 20.87
CA LYS A 155 19.14 4.13 19.88
C LYS A 155 18.29 3.40 18.82
N GLN A 156 17.15 2.82 19.21
CA GLN A 156 16.24 2.18 18.26
C GLN A 156 15.49 3.22 17.41
N ILE A 157 14.99 4.30 18.03
CA ILE A 157 14.36 5.43 17.33
C ILE A 157 15.31 5.99 16.27
N SER A 158 16.57 6.27 16.65
CA SER A 158 17.57 6.83 15.73
C SER A 158 17.86 5.90 14.55
N LYS A 159 17.94 4.58 14.78
CA LYS A 159 18.14 3.60 13.70
C LYS A 159 16.97 3.57 12.71
N ILE A 160 15.75 3.62 13.24
CA ILE A 160 14.52 3.64 12.44
C ILE A 160 14.44 4.92 11.61
N GLN A 161 14.75 6.08 12.19
CA GLN A 161 14.77 7.37 11.48
C GLN A 161 15.74 7.36 10.29
N VAL A 162 16.93 6.75 10.44
CA VAL A 162 17.91 6.61 9.35
C VAL A 162 17.40 5.69 8.22
N GLN A 163 16.56 4.71 8.53
CA GLN A 163 15.94 3.84 7.52
C GLN A 163 14.83 4.54 6.73
N ILE A 164 14.14 5.53 7.31
CA ILE A 164 13.11 6.34 6.63
C ILE A 164 13.72 7.30 5.58
N HIS A 165 14.94 7.79 5.80
CA HIS A 165 15.56 8.85 4.99
C HIS A 165 16.54 8.33 3.92
N LYS A 166 16.55 7.02 3.65
CA LYS A 166 17.33 6.39 2.58
C LYS A 166 16.43 6.00 1.43
#